data_AF-A0A821ZKH6-F1
#
_entry.id   AF-A0A821ZKH6-F1
#
_cell.length_a   1.000
_cell.length_b   1.000
_cell.length_c   1.000
_cell.angle_alpha   90.00
_cell.angle_beta   90.00
_cell.angle_gamma   90.00
#
_symmetry.space_group_name_H-M   'P 1'
#
loop_
_entity.id
_entity.type
_entity.pdbx_description
1 polymer ?
#
loop_
_entity_poly.entity_id
_entity_poly.type
_entity_poly.pdbx_seq_one_letter_code
_entity_poly.pdbx_strand_id
1 'polypeptide(L)'
;LGSATVLIGDPSGRSTERKQSLSNDDIVSNTENIERLIRLIFQNHEKYFWKEQQKKLMPLTVVNNLSFYENMNTITFVSTYGPHFRMNQLLSRKVIKTRIETSHDGLGYNEFSYQLYQAYDWYCLFKQYDCRFQVIIIFYFEGSIYLYYYSNR
;
A
#
# COMPACT_ATOMS: atom_id res chain seq x y z
N LEU A 1 1.99 3.97 -5.23
CA LEU A 1 1.30 2.99 -6.08
C LEU A 1 1.74 1.60 -5.67
N GLY A 2 0.80 0.67 -5.58
CA GLY A 2 1.02 -0.67 -5.02
C GLY A 2 1.15 -1.77 -6.07
N SER A 3 1.95 -1.57 -7.13
CA SER A 3 2.02 -2.54 -8.23
C SER A 3 2.65 -3.88 -7.82
N ALA A 4 3.50 -3.91 -6.79
CA ALA A 4 3.97 -5.18 -6.22
C ALA A 4 2.91 -5.81 -5.29
N THR A 5 2.32 -5.01 -4.40
CA THR A 5 1.39 -5.51 -3.37
C THR A 5 0.02 -5.91 -3.93
N VAL A 6 -0.36 -5.42 -5.12
CA VAL A 6 -1.58 -5.88 -5.81
C VAL A 6 -1.51 -7.36 -6.22
N LEU A 7 -0.30 -7.89 -6.46
CA LEU A 7 -0.07 -9.31 -6.77
C LEU A 7 -0.34 -10.22 -5.57
N ILE A 8 -0.22 -9.68 -4.36
CA ILE A 8 -0.44 -10.41 -3.10
C ILE A 8 -1.91 -10.34 -2.70
N GLY A 9 -2.48 -9.12 -2.72
CA GLY A 9 -3.86 -8.85 -2.32
C GLY A 9 -3.99 -8.52 -0.82
N ASP A 10 -4.64 -7.39 -0.53
CA ASP A 10 -4.95 -6.94 0.82
C ASP A 10 -6.18 -7.68 1.37
N PRO A 11 -6.10 -8.38 2.52
CA PRO A 11 -7.24 -9.04 3.12
C PRO A 11 -8.19 -8.07 3.86
N SER A 12 -7.81 -6.81 4.05
CA SER A 12 -8.57 -5.85 4.84
C SER A 12 -9.97 -5.60 4.26
N GLY A 13 -11.00 -5.81 5.08
CA GLY A 13 -12.40 -5.52 4.72
C GLY A 13 -13.05 -6.55 3.78
N ARG A 14 -12.45 -7.74 3.59
CA ARG A 14 -13.01 -8.82 2.78
C ARG A 14 -13.28 -10.07 3.61
N SER A 15 -14.39 -10.74 3.31
CA SER A 15 -14.79 -12.02 3.92
C SER A 15 -14.31 -13.23 3.12
N THR A 16 -13.84 -13.02 1.88
CA THR A 16 -13.39 -14.08 0.97
C THR A 16 -12.02 -13.75 0.38
N GLU A 17 -11.26 -14.79 0.08
CA GLU A 17 -9.98 -14.64 -0.62
C GLU A 17 -10.19 -14.03 -2.00
N ARG A 18 -9.17 -13.31 -2.49
CA ARG A 18 -9.19 -12.72 -3.84
C ARG A 18 -9.17 -13.86 -4.88
N LYS A 19 -10.35 -14.16 -5.45
CA LYS A 19 -10.54 -15.25 -6.42
C LYS A 19 -9.88 -15.03 -7.78
N GLN A 20 -9.40 -13.82 -8.09
CA GLN A 20 -8.87 -13.48 -9.42
C GLN A 20 -7.52 -12.78 -9.31
N SER A 21 -6.48 -13.43 -9.84
CA SER A 21 -5.22 -12.78 -10.16
C SER A 21 -5.45 -11.89 -11.38
N LEU A 22 -5.13 -10.60 -11.25
CA LEU A 22 -5.13 -9.69 -12.39
C LEU A 22 -4.00 -10.08 -13.36
N SER A 23 -4.20 -9.85 -14.66
CA SER A 23 -3.11 -9.99 -15.62
C SER A 23 -2.08 -8.87 -15.42
N ASN A 24 -0.85 -9.08 -15.89
CA ASN A 24 0.18 -8.03 -15.83
C ASN A 24 -0.27 -6.77 -16.59
N ASP A 25 -0.94 -6.94 -17.73
CA ASP A 25 -1.44 -5.82 -18.54
C ASP A 25 -2.50 -5.01 -17.78
N ASP A 26 -3.40 -5.68 -17.06
CA ASP A 26 -4.38 -5.02 -16.21
C ASP A 26 -3.70 -4.26 -15.07
N ILE A 27 -2.66 -4.82 -14.47
CA ILE A 27 -1.93 -4.17 -13.37
C ILE A 27 -1.23 -2.91 -13.86
N VAL A 28 -0.58 -2.98 -15.03
CA VAL A 28 0.09 -1.82 -15.65
C VAL A 28 -0.94 -0.74 -15.97
N SER A 29 -1.99 -1.08 -16.72
CA SER A 29 -3.05 -0.15 -17.11
C SER A 29 -3.74 0.50 -15.90
N ASN A 30 -4.06 -0.29 -14.87
CA ASN A 30 -4.66 0.24 -13.65
C ASN A 30 -3.71 1.15 -12.88
N THR A 31 -2.42 0.79 -12.79
CA THR A 31 -1.40 1.60 -12.12
C THR A 31 -1.27 2.98 -12.78
N GLU A 32 -1.19 3.01 -14.11
CA GLU A 32 -1.09 4.26 -14.89
C GLU A 32 -2.34 5.13 -14.72
N ASN A 33 -3.53 4.52 -14.77
CA ASN A 33 -4.79 5.24 -14.58
C ASN A 33 -4.93 5.81 -13.17
N ILE A 34 -4.58 5.05 -12.14
CA ILE A 34 -4.60 5.52 -10.75
C ILE A 34 -3.61 6.66 -10.56
N GLU A 35 -2.40 6.55 -11.11
CA GLU A 35 -1.43 7.64 -11.06
C GLU A 35 -1.97 8.93 -11.70
N ARG A 36 -2.54 8.81 -12.90
CA ARG A 36 -3.15 9.93 -13.62
C ARG A 36 -4.25 10.58 -12.81
N LEU A 37 -5.11 9.79 -12.17
CA LEU A 37 -6.20 10.29 -11.32
C LEU A 37 -5.66 11.03 -10.09
N ILE A 38 -4.67 10.48 -9.39
CA ILE A 38 -4.04 11.14 -8.23
C ILE A 38 -3.45 12.49 -8.67
N ARG A 39 -2.70 12.52 -9.77
CA ARG A 39 -2.14 13.78 -10.30
C ARG A 39 -3.23 14.80 -10.63
N LEU A 40 -4.31 14.35 -11.27
CA LEU A 40 -5.46 15.21 -11.60
C LEU A 40 -6.14 15.77 -10.35
N ILE A 41 -6.30 14.98 -9.29
CA ILE A 41 -6.87 15.44 -8.01
C ILE A 41 -6.02 16.57 -7.43
N PHE A 42 -4.69 16.42 -7.38
CA PHE A 42 -3.80 17.45 -6.84
C PHE A 42 -3.76 18.70 -7.74
N GLN A 43 -3.79 18.54 -9.07
CA GLN A 43 -3.89 19.67 -10.00
C GLN A 43 -5.20 20.45 -9.85
N ASN A 44 -6.33 19.75 -9.70
CA ASN A 44 -7.61 20.37 -9.43
C ASN A 44 -7.63 21.04 -8.05
N HIS A 45 -7.02 20.43 -7.05
CA HIS A 45 -6.87 21.04 -5.72
C HIS A 45 -6.11 22.38 -5.82
N GLU A 46 -4.96 22.38 -6.49
CA GLU A 46 -4.17 23.60 -6.72
C GLU A 46 -4.98 24.66 -7.49
N LYS A 47 -5.64 24.26 -8.57
CA LYS A 47 -6.39 25.16 -9.45
C LYS A 47 -7.64 25.75 -8.83
N TYR A 48 -8.40 24.97 -8.04
CA TYR A 48 -9.73 25.36 -7.59
C TYR A 48 -9.81 25.70 -6.10
N PHE A 49 -8.92 25.16 -5.25
CA PHE A 49 -9.02 25.27 -3.79
C PHE A 49 -7.81 25.93 -3.12
N TRP A 50 -6.62 25.91 -3.74
CA TRP A 50 -5.38 26.41 -3.12
C TRP A 50 -5.07 27.90 -3.39
N LYS A 51 -5.98 28.64 -4.05
CA LYS A 51 -5.71 30.00 -4.54
C LYS A 51 -5.38 31.03 -3.45
N GLU A 52 -5.88 30.84 -2.23
CA GLU A 52 -5.77 31.84 -1.16
C GLU A 52 -4.46 31.75 -0.37
N GLN A 53 -3.65 30.70 -0.56
CA GLN A 53 -2.52 30.40 0.32
C GLN A 53 -1.24 31.19 0.01
N GLN A 54 -1.23 32.06 -1.01
CA GLN A 54 -0.09 32.87 -1.49
C GLN A 54 1.23 32.09 -1.69
N LYS A 55 1.15 30.75 -1.74
CA LYS A 55 2.27 29.82 -1.83
C LYS A 55 1.90 28.72 -2.81
N LYS A 56 2.88 28.29 -3.60
CA LYS A 56 2.71 27.12 -4.47
C LYS A 56 2.40 25.89 -3.63
N LEU A 57 1.48 25.04 -4.12
CA LEU A 57 1.25 23.75 -3.49
C LEU A 57 2.55 22.93 -3.50
N MET A 58 2.83 22.20 -2.43
CA MET A 58 4.02 21.34 -2.41
C MET A 58 3.96 20.31 -3.54
N PRO A 59 5.09 20.01 -4.20
CA PRO A 59 5.12 19.09 -5.32
C PRO A 59 4.71 17.68 -4.88
N LEU A 60 3.80 17.08 -5.64
CA LEU A 60 3.38 15.70 -5.45
C LEU A 60 4.46 14.74 -5.95
N THR A 61 4.98 13.91 -5.05
CA THR A 61 5.84 12.78 -5.39
C THR A 61 5.01 11.50 -5.41
N VAL A 62 4.95 10.83 -6.56
CA VAL A 62 4.29 9.53 -6.71
C VAL A 62 5.37 8.47 -6.80
N VAL A 63 5.33 7.49 -5.89
CA VAL A 63 6.28 6.39 -5.83
C VAL A 63 5.55 5.08 -6.09
N ASN A 64 6.11 4.22 -6.93
CA ASN A 64 5.63 2.86 -7.14
C ASN A 64 6.46 1.87 -6.33
N ASN A 65 5.83 1.07 -5.47
CA ASN A 65 6.54 0.14 -4.59
C ASN A 65 7.24 -1.00 -5.33
N LEU A 66 6.91 -1.25 -6.62
CA LEU A 66 7.61 -2.25 -7.43
C LEU A 66 9.13 -2.04 -7.43
N SER A 67 9.58 -0.78 -7.46
CA SER A 67 11.01 -0.42 -7.43
C SER A 67 11.74 -0.86 -6.16
N PHE A 68 11.03 -1.02 -5.03
CA PHE A 68 11.62 -1.50 -3.78
C PHE A 68 11.97 -2.98 -3.83
N TYR A 69 11.37 -3.72 -4.76
CA TYR A 69 11.47 -5.17 -4.86
C TYR A 69 12.25 -5.66 -6.10
N GLU A 70 12.61 -4.78 -7.04
CA GLU A 70 13.28 -5.15 -8.31
C GLU A 70 14.51 -6.06 -8.13
N ASN A 71 15.26 -5.89 -7.03
CA ASN A 71 16.44 -6.72 -6.71
C ASN A 71 16.27 -7.52 -5.41
N MET A 72 15.04 -7.66 -4.91
CA MET A 72 14.75 -8.34 -3.65
C MET A 72 14.26 -9.76 -3.93
N ASN A 73 15.09 -10.76 -3.61
CA ASN A 73 14.62 -12.14 -3.57
C ASN A 73 13.99 -12.48 -2.20
N THR A 74 13.17 -13.53 -2.17
CA THR A 74 12.44 -13.95 -0.97
C THR A 74 13.37 -14.31 0.20
N ILE A 75 14.50 -14.97 -0.07
CA ILE A 75 15.46 -15.36 0.98
C ILE A 75 16.09 -14.12 1.61
N THR A 76 16.49 -13.14 0.81
CA THR A 76 17.03 -11.86 1.30
C THR A 76 15.99 -11.14 2.16
N PHE A 77 14.73 -11.08 1.71
CA PHE A 77 13.67 -10.44 2.48
C PHE A 77 13.47 -11.11 3.85
N VAL A 78 13.32 -12.43 3.85
CA VAL A 78 13.06 -13.20 5.08
C VAL A 78 14.26 -13.14 6.03
N SER A 79 15.49 -13.30 5.52
CA SER A 79 16.70 -13.28 6.36
C SER A 79 17.01 -11.89 6.94
N THR A 80 16.77 -10.83 6.16
CA THR A 80 17.13 -9.46 6.56
C THR A 80 16.02 -8.81 7.39
N TYR A 81 14.77 -8.91 6.95
CA TYR A 81 13.65 -8.20 7.57
C TYR A 81 12.77 -9.10 8.45
N GLY A 82 12.73 -10.40 8.18
CA GLY A 82 11.96 -11.38 8.95
C GLY A 82 12.15 -11.32 10.47
N PRO A 83 13.38 -11.22 11.00
CA PRO A 83 13.63 -11.16 12.45
C PRO A 83 12.98 -9.95 13.15
N HIS A 84 12.66 -8.89 12.41
CA HIS A 84 12.02 -7.69 12.96
C HIS A 84 10.50 -7.85 13.08
N PHE A 85 9.90 -8.86 12.47
CA PHE A 85 8.48 -9.15 12.54
C PHE A 85 8.18 -10.15 13.67
N ARG A 86 7.40 -9.72 14.67
CA ARG A 86 7.00 -10.58 15.79
C ARG A 86 5.64 -11.22 15.52
N MET A 87 5.61 -12.56 15.43
CA MET A 87 4.40 -13.32 15.08
C MET A 87 3.22 -13.02 16.00
N ASN A 88 3.43 -12.96 17.32
CA ASN A 88 2.36 -12.64 18.27
C ASN A 88 1.72 -11.27 18.00
N GLN A 89 2.52 -10.27 17.58
CA GLN A 89 2.00 -8.94 17.24
C GLN A 89 1.22 -8.98 15.93
N LEU A 90 1.74 -9.66 14.90
CA LEU A 90 1.07 -9.80 13.60
C LEU A 90 -0.29 -10.51 13.74
N LEU A 91 -0.34 -11.60 14.50
CA LEU A 91 -1.56 -12.35 14.79
C LEU A 91 -2.53 -11.59 15.70
N SER A 92 -2.04 -10.65 16.50
CA SER A 92 -2.91 -9.85 17.38
C SER A 92 -3.73 -8.78 16.66
N ARG A 93 -3.37 -8.43 15.42
CA ARG A 93 -4.07 -7.39 14.67
C ARG A 93 -5.53 -7.79 14.44
N LYS A 94 -6.45 -6.86 14.73
CA LYS A 94 -7.90 -7.11 14.66
C LYS A 94 -8.34 -7.68 13.30
N VAL A 95 -7.83 -7.13 12.20
CA VAL A 95 -8.13 -7.59 10.84
C VAL A 95 -7.75 -9.07 10.65
N ILE A 96 -6.58 -9.47 11.14
CA ILE A 96 -6.08 -10.84 11.04
C ILE A 96 -6.91 -11.77 11.93
N LYS A 97 -7.18 -11.39 13.19
CA LYS A 97 -8.02 -12.16 14.10
C LYS A 97 -9.41 -12.41 13.52
N THR A 98 -10.09 -11.34 13.11
CA THR A 98 -11.44 -11.44 12.54
C THR A 98 -11.44 -12.28 11.27
N ARG A 99 -10.44 -12.15 10.39
CA ARG A 99 -10.34 -12.98 9.18
C ARG A 99 -10.14 -14.46 9.51
N ILE A 100 -9.30 -14.79 10.48
CA ILE A 100 -9.12 -16.18 10.96
C ILE A 100 -10.42 -16.74 11.57
N GLU A 101 -11.12 -15.94 12.38
CA GLU A 101 -12.37 -16.35 13.05
C GLU A 101 -13.55 -16.55 12.09
N THR A 102 -13.61 -15.74 11.02
CA THR A 102 -14.73 -15.74 10.06
C THR A 102 -14.52 -16.65 8.86
N SER A 103 -13.28 -17.07 8.58
CA SER A 103 -12.97 -17.94 7.44
C SER A 103 -13.13 -19.41 7.80
N HIS A 104 -13.84 -20.18 6.97
CA HIS A 104 -13.89 -21.63 7.12
C HIS A 104 -12.54 -22.28 6.77
N ASP A 105 -11.85 -21.77 5.75
CA ASP A 105 -10.60 -22.34 5.23
C ASP A 105 -9.34 -21.75 5.89
N GLY A 106 -9.51 -20.86 6.86
CA GLY A 106 -8.41 -20.13 7.51
C GLY A 106 -7.92 -18.93 6.70
N LEU A 107 -6.70 -18.46 7.00
CA LEU A 107 -6.06 -17.31 6.37
C LEU A 107 -4.87 -17.78 5.52
N GLY A 108 -4.89 -17.48 4.23
CA GLY A 108 -3.80 -17.77 3.31
C GLY A 108 -2.48 -17.06 3.71
N TYR A 109 -1.34 -17.69 3.42
CA TYR A 109 -0.02 -17.08 3.69
C TYR A 109 0.18 -15.78 2.92
N ASN A 110 -0.30 -15.70 1.67
CA ASN A 110 -0.31 -14.47 0.87
C ASN A 110 -1.03 -13.34 1.62
N GLU A 111 -2.25 -13.56 2.07
CA GLU A 111 -3.06 -12.60 2.83
C GLU A 111 -2.37 -12.20 4.15
N PHE A 112 -1.84 -13.18 4.89
CA PHE A 112 -1.09 -12.90 6.12
C PHE A 112 0.16 -12.05 5.86
N SER A 113 0.90 -12.38 4.79
CA SER A 113 2.18 -11.75 4.44
C SER A 113 2.02 -10.32 3.93
N TYR A 114 0.83 -9.93 3.44
CA TYR A 114 0.55 -8.59 2.91
C TYR A 114 1.01 -7.47 3.87
N GLN A 115 0.73 -7.62 5.16
CA GLN A 115 1.08 -6.63 6.18
C GLN A 115 2.61 -6.46 6.37
N LEU A 116 3.41 -7.48 6.04
CA LEU A 116 4.88 -7.43 6.10
C LEU A 116 5.39 -6.54 4.97
N TYR A 117 4.89 -6.75 3.75
CA TYR A 117 5.26 -5.94 2.59
C TYR A 117 4.81 -4.50 2.74
N GLN A 118 3.61 -4.27 3.27
CA GLN A 118 3.14 -2.91 3.56
C GLN A 118 4.00 -2.20 4.61
N ALA A 119 4.44 -2.92 5.66
CA ALA A 119 5.36 -2.36 6.64
C ALA A 119 6.74 -2.06 6.03
N TYR A 120 7.22 -2.92 5.13
CA TYR A 120 8.47 -2.72 4.41
C TYR A 120 8.40 -1.52 3.44
N ASP A 121 7.28 -1.35 2.72
CA ASP A 121 7.05 -0.17 1.89
C ASP A 121 7.20 1.12 2.69
N TRP A 122 6.61 1.18 3.90
CA TRP A 122 6.76 2.35 4.77
C TRP A 122 8.20 2.56 5.24
N TYR A 123 8.91 1.49 5.57
CA TYR A 123 10.34 1.56 5.91
C TYR A 123 11.17 2.14 4.75
N CYS A 124 10.94 1.69 3.51
CA CYS A 124 11.59 2.24 2.32
C CYS A 124 11.28 3.72 2.13
N LEU A 125 10.01 4.11 2.28
CA LEU A 125 9.59 5.51 2.17
C LEU A 125 10.21 6.38 3.27
N PHE A 126 10.32 5.88 4.49
CA PHE A 126 11.01 6.55 5.57
C PHE A 126 12.50 6.73 5.25
N LYS A 127 13.18 5.68 4.77
CA LYS A 127 14.61 5.73 4.47
C LYS A 127 14.97 6.59 3.27
N GLN A 128 14.18 6.55 2.20
CA GLN A 128 14.48 7.23 0.94
C GLN A 128 13.91 8.65 0.87
N TYR A 129 12.78 8.90 1.53
CA TYR A 129 12.03 10.16 1.40
C TYR A 129 11.72 10.81 2.76
N ASP A 130 12.28 10.33 3.88
CA ASP A 130 11.95 10.77 5.25
C ASP A 130 10.44 10.75 5.56
N CYS A 131 9.69 9.84 4.93
CA CYS A 131 8.26 9.71 5.13
C CYS A 131 7.92 9.20 6.53
N ARG A 132 7.54 10.11 7.43
CA ARG A 132 7.25 9.83 8.86
C ARG A 132 5.79 9.49 9.15
N PHE A 133 4.89 9.72 8.19
CA PHE A 133 3.47 9.50 8.36
C PHE A 133 2.89 8.74 7.17
N GLN A 134 2.03 7.77 7.45
CA GLN A 134 1.26 7.05 6.45
C GLN A 134 -0.22 7.24 6.77
N VAL A 135 -0.99 7.64 5.75
CA VAL A 135 -2.44 7.76 5.84
C VAL A 135 -3.05 6.64 5.00
N ILE A 136 -4.08 6.00 5.53
CA ILE A 136 -4.85 4.97 4.83
C ILE A 136 -6.24 5.55 4.59
N ILE A 137 -6.68 5.55 3.33
CA ILE A 137 -8.06 5.89 2.97
C ILE A 137 -8.72 4.61 2.47
N ILE A 138 -9.71 4.14 3.22
CA ILE A 138 -10.55 3.01 2.82
C ILE A 138 -11.73 3.59 2.04
N PHE A 139 -11.75 3.38 0.73
CA PHE A 139 -12.95 3.65 -0.07
C PHE A 139 -13.87 2.43 0.02
N TYR A 140 -15.11 2.62 0.46
CA TYR A 140 -16.11 1.54 0.57
C TYR A 140 -16.61 1.01 -0.79
N PHE A 141 -15.97 1.39 -1.89
CA PHE A 141 -16.20 0.85 -3.23
C PHE A 141 -14.94 0.10 -3.70
N GLU A 142 -14.96 -1.23 -3.54
CA GLU A 142 -14.07 -2.24 -4.15
C GLU A 142 -12.54 -2.06 -4.15
N GLY A 143 -11.94 -1.22 -3.31
CA GLY A 143 -10.48 -1.21 -3.16
C GLY A 143 -9.91 -0.22 -2.14
N SER A 144 -8.83 -0.63 -1.48
CA SER A 144 -8.01 0.24 -0.64
C SER A 144 -7.02 1.02 -1.52
N ILE A 145 -7.04 2.36 -1.46
CA ILE A 145 -6.01 3.20 -2.07
C ILE A 145 -5.12 3.73 -0.94
N TYR A 146 -3.84 3.39 -1.00
CA TYR A 146 -2.84 3.87 -0.06
C TYR A 146 -2.24 5.18 -0.56
N LEU A 147 -2.58 6.29 0.12
CA LEU A 147 -2.05 7.62 -0.13
C LEU A 147 -1.00 7.96 0.93
N TYR A 148 0.26 7.98 0.51
CA TYR A 148 1.36 8.41 1.37
C TYR A 148 1.43 9.94 1.35
N TYR A 149 1.24 10.57 2.50
CA TYR A 149 1.38 12.02 2.66
C TYR A 149 2.71 12.34 3.35
N TYR A 150 3.51 13.17 2.70
CA TYR A 150 4.77 13.66 3.23
C TYR A 150 4.67 15.18 3.44
N SER A 151 5.09 15.64 4.61
CA SER A 151 5.28 17.06 4.90
C SER A 151 6.71 17.25 5.38
N ASN A 152 7.51 17.91 4.56
CA ASN A 152 8.78 18.46 4.99
C ASN A 152 8.48 19.64 5.90
N ARG A 153 8.90 19.55 7.16
CA ARG A 153 9.16 20.76 7.95
C ARG A 153 10.39 21.47 7.38
#